data_AF-A0A2G8K4D8-F1
#
_entry.id   AF-A0A2G8K4D8-F1
#
_cell.length_a   1.000
_cell.length_b   1.000
_cell.length_c   1.000
_cell.angle_alpha   90.00
_cell.angle_beta   90.00
_cell.angle_gamma   90.00
#
_symmetry.space_group_name_H-M   'P 1'
#
loop_
_entity.id
_entity.type
_entity.pdbx_description
1 polymer ?
#
loop_
_entity_poly.entity_id
_entity_poly.type
_entity_poly.pdbx_seq_one_letter_code
_entity_poly.pdbx_strand_id
1 'polypeptide(L)'
;MKIQISHLKLIWSFSGFDGKDIRLESGLRLSILSSVEKITINEGRKEQKFTEEEVIGLINYGIKSPIFKALWLHNFKLPYSIKPDIIPEEASSRNIKGPVLY
;
A
#
# COMPACT_ATOMS: atom_id res chain seq x y z
N MET A 1 0.55 -17.16 17.88
CA MET A 1 0.60 -17.64 16.49
C MET A 1 0.61 -16.43 15.56
N LYS A 2 1.68 -16.19 14.79
CA LYS A 2 1.69 -15.15 13.76
C LYS A 2 1.28 -15.81 12.44
N ILE A 3 0.14 -15.42 11.90
CA ILE A 3 -0.28 -15.85 10.56
C ILE A 3 0.63 -15.13 9.56
N GLN A 4 1.42 -15.86 8.79
CA GLN A 4 2.23 -15.25 7.74
C GLN A 4 1.35 -14.89 6.55
N ILE A 5 1.45 -13.65 6.08
CA ILE A 5 0.69 -13.14 4.94
C ILE A 5 1.69 -12.86 3.82
N SER A 6 1.93 -13.85 2.97
CA SER A 6 2.84 -13.68 1.83
C SER A 6 2.34 -12.63 0.83
N HIS A 7 1.02 -12.47 0.70
CA HIS A 7 0.43 -11.51 -0.21
C HIS A 7 -0.98 -11.09 0.24
N LEU A 8 -1.14 -9.83 0.61
CA LEU A 8 -2.46 -9.19 0.75
C LEU A 8 -2.87 -8.62 -0.62
N LYS A 9 -4.00 -9.10 -1.17
CA LYS A 9 -4.58 -8.57 -2.41
C LYS A 9 -5.91 -7.88 -2.09
N LEU A 10 -5.97 -6.57 -2.29
CA LEU A 10 -7.18 -5.77 -2.18
C LEU A 10 -7.71 -5.54 -3.59
N ILE A 11 -8.64 -6.40 -4.03
CA ILE A 11 -9.24 -6.36 -5.36
C ILE A 11 -10.63 -5.76 -5.20
N TRP A 12 -10.83 -4.57 -5.77
CA TRP A 12 -12.11 -3.83 -5.74
C TRP A 12 -12.63 -3.55 -4.33
N SER A 13 -11.74 -3.63 -3.35
CA SER A 13 -12.08 -3.56 -1.94
C SER A 13 -11.42 -2.39 -1.23
N PHE A 14 -10.46 -1.70 -1.84
CA PHE A 14 -9.78 -0.54 -1.25
C PHE A 14 -10.61 0.73 -1.43
N SER A 15 -10.76 1.51 -0.36
CA SER A 15 -11.48 2.79 -0.37
C SER A 15 -10.66 3.98 0.18
N GLY A 16 -9.37 3.76 0.47
CA GLY A 16 -8.46 4.79 0.92
C GLY A 16 -7.69 4.43 2.19
N PHE A 17 -6.97 5.43 2.71
CA PHE A 17 -6.18 5.32 3.93
C PHE A 17 -6.59 6.42 4.92
N ASP A 18 -6.67 6.12 6.22
CA ASP A 18 -7.10 7.08 7.25
C ASP A 18 -5.97 7.61 8.14
N GLY A 19 -4.71 7.38 7.75
CA GLY A 19 -3.53 7.73 8.52
C GLY A 19 -2.99 6.58 9.38
N LYS A 20 -3.84 5.58 9.68
CA LYS A 20 -3.44 4.43 10.50
C LYS A 20 -3.74 3.10 9.81
N ASP A 21 -4.96 2.94 9.32
CA ASP A 21 -5.51 1.69 8.81
C ASP A 21 -5.95 1.87 7.35
N ILE A 22 -5.96 0.74 6.62
CA ILE A 22 -6.52 0.71 5.27
C ILE A 22 -8.05 0.64 5.40
N ARG A 23 -8.76 1.55 4.74
CA ARG A 23 -10.23 1.51 4.65
C ARG A 23 -10.64 0.62 3.48
N LEU A 24 -11.68 -0.17 3.71
CA LEU A 24 -12.30 -1.01 2.70
C LEU A 24 -13.62 -0.41 2.23
N GLU A 25 -14.04 -0.75 1.00
CA GLU A 25 -15.35 -0.34 0.45
C GLU A 25 -16.53 -0.80 1.32
N SER A 26 -16.34 -1.88 2.10
CA SER A 26 -17.34 -2.35 3.07
C SER A 26 -17.52 -1.45 4.30
N GLY A 27 -16.68 -0.41 4.46
CA GLY A 27 -16.60 0.42 5.66
C GLY A 27 -15.75 -0.19 6.79
N LEU A 28 -15.25 -1.42 6.60
CA LEU A 28 -14.30 -2.04 7.52
C LEU A 28 -12.91 -1.40 7.41
N ARG A 29 -12.14 -1.52 8.49
CA ARG A 29 -10.73 -1.10 8.56
C ARG A 29 -9.84 -2.32 8.68
N LEU A 30 -8.82 -2.38 7.85
CA LEU A 30 -7.76 -3.37 7.94
C LEU A 30 -6.60 -2.77 8.73
N SER A 31 -6.51 -3.18 10.00
CA SER A 31 -5.43 -2.76 10.89
C SER A 31 -4.11 -3.42 10.54
N ILE A 32 -3.02 -2.79 10.99
CA ILE A 32 -1.63 -3.15 10.73
C ILE A 32 -1.37 -4.66 10.75
N LEU A 33 -0.86 -5.18 9.63
CA LEU A 33 -0.49 -6.58 9.48
C LEU A 33 1.02 -6.74 9.73
N SER A 34 1.39 -7.24 10.92
CA SER A 34 2.80 -7.40 11.35
C SER A 34 3.61 -8.50 10.63
N SER A 35 3.03 -9.14 9.62
CA SER A 35 3.54 -10.32 8.93
C SER A 35 3.19 -10.32 7.44
N VAL A 36 2.92 -9.15 6.85
CA VAL A 36 2.66 -9.01 5.41
C VAL A 36 3.97 -8.83 4.64
N GLU A 37 4.17 -9.62 3.59
CA GLU A 37 5.33 -9.49 2.71
C GLU A 37 5.04 -8.57 1.52
N LYS A 38 3.83 -8.67 0.93
CA LYS A 38 3.43 -7.89 -0.25
C LYS A 38 2.02 -7.39 -0.10
N ILE A 39 1.78 -6.16 -0.57
CA ILE A 39 0.44 -5.59 -0.69
C ILE A 39 0.21 -5.26 -2.16
N THR A 40 -0.90 -5.75 -2.70
CA THR A 40 -1.39 -5.34 -4.01
C THR A 40 -2.76 -4.72 -3.87
N ILE A 41 -2.92 -3.53 -4.46
CA ILE A 41 -4.20 -2.85 -4.58
C ILE A 41 -4.53 -2.81 -6.06
N ASN A 42 -5.69 -3.36 -6.41
CA ASN A 42 -6.21 -3.35 -7.75
C ASN A 42 -7.63 -2.79 -7.70
N GLU A 43 -7.81 -1.62 -8.29
CA GLU A 43 -9.13 -1.02 -8.41
C GLU A 43 -9.82 -1.44 -9.71
N GLY A 44 -11.11 -1.69 -9.61
CA GLY A 44 -11.98 -2.08 -10.73
C GLY A 44 -12.76 -0.91 -11.30
N ARG A 45 -12.81 0.20 -10.56
CA ARG A 45 -13.36 1.47 -11.01
C ARG A 45 -12.23 2.23 -11.72
N LYS A 46 -12.44 2.54 -12.98
CA LYS A 46 -11.46 3.28 -13.78
C LYS A 46 -11.26 4.67 -13.19
N GLU A 47 -10.00 5.11 -13.13
CA GLU A 47 -9.57 6.51 -13.00
C GLU A 47 -9.47 7.14 -11.59
N GLN A 48 -9.53 6.37 -10.50
CA GLN A 48 -9.15 6.95 -9.21
C GLN A 48 -7.64 7.25 -9.18
N LYS A 49 -7.31 8.46 -8.72
CA LYS A 49 -5.94 8.94 -8.60
C LYS A 49 -5.54 8.82 -7.14
N PHE A 50 -4.46 8.08 -6.88
CA PHE A 50 -3.87 8.06 -5.54
C PHE A 50 -3.32 9.45 -5.22
N THR A 51 -3.61 9.96 -4.03
CA THR A 51 -2.86 11.11 -3.52
C THR A 51 -1.47 10.66 -3.06
N GLU A 52 -0.54 11.61 -2.97
CA GLU A 52 0.81 11.31 -2.50
C GLU A 52 0.75 10.80 -1.05
N GLU A 53 -0.09 11.39 -0.21
CA GLU A 53 -0.30 11.03 1.19
C GLU A 53 -0.82 9.60 1.34
N GLU A 54 -1.70 9.14 0.45
CA GLU A 54 -2.20 7.77 0.47
C GLU A 54 -1.13 6.76 0.11
N VAL A 55 -0.31 7.04 -0.91
CA VAL A 55 0.81 6.15 -1.28
C VAL A 55 1.81 6.05 -0.13
N ILE A 56 2.16 7.19 0.49
CA ILE A 56 3.05 7.23 1.66
C ILE A 56 2.44 6.48 2.83
N GLY A 57 1.15 6.69 3.09
CA GLY A 57 0.39 6.01 4.13
C GLY A 57 0.44 4.49 3.96
N LEU A 58 0.28 4.01 2.74
CA LEU A 58 0.36 2.58 2.41
C LEU A 58 1.77 2.01 2.56
N ILE A 59 2.80 2.77 2.19
CA ILE A 59 4.19 2.38 2.44
C ILE A 59 4.44 2.30 3.95
N ASN A 60 4.06 3.33 4.71
CA ASN A 60 4.16 3.38 6.17
C ASN A 60 3.37 2.26 6.86
N TYR A 61 2.24 1.87 6.29
CA TYR A 61 1.48 0.72 6.74
C TYR A 61 2.25 -0.58 6.52
N GLY A 62 2.82 -0.77 5.32
CA GLY A 62 3.56 -1.97 4.95
C GLY A 62 4.85 -2.17 5.73
N ILE A 63 5.67 -1.13 5.90
CA ILE A 63 7.00 -1.21 6.56
C ILE A 63 6.91 -1.67 8.01
N LYS A 64 5.78 -1.44 8.69
CA LYS A 64 5.51 -1.98 10.04
C LYS A 64 5.57 -3.51 10.10
N SER A 65 5.48 -4.18 8.96
CA SER A 65 5.87 -5.58 8.84
C SER A 65 7.38 -5.69 8.55
N PRO A 66 8.15 -6.38 9.41
CA PRO A 66 9.60 -6.57 9.21
C PRO A 66 9.94 -7.33 7.92
N ILE A 67 8.98 -8.07 7.36
CA ILE A 67 9.16 -8.88 6.15
C ILE A 67 8.55 -8.25 4.91
N PHE A 68 8.04 -7.02 4.99
CA PHE A 68 7.50 -6.29 3.85
C PHE A 68 8.56 -6.05 2.77
N LYS A 69 8.18 -6.26 1.51
CA LYS A 69 9.06 -6.18 0.34
C LYS A 69 8.49 -5.38 -0.82
N ALA A 70 7.16 -5.25 -0.94
CA ALA A 70 6.58 -4.61 -2.12
C ALA A 70 5.15 -4.06 -1.91
N LEU A 71 4.91 -2.90 -2.53
CA LEU A 71 3.58 -2.31 -2.73
C LEU A 71 3.31 -2.20 -4.24
N TRP A 72 2.27 -2.87 -4.73
CA TRP A 72 1.84 -2.79 -6.13
C TRP A 72 0.48 -2.12 -6.24
N LEU A 73 0.42 -1.08 -7.06
CA LEU A 73 -0.81 -0.34 -7.35
C LEU A 73 -1.14 -0.57 -8.83
N HIS A 74 -2.22 -1.28 -9.12
CA HIS A 74 -2.67 -1.58 -10.49
C HIS A 74 -3.95 -0.81 -10.82
N ASN A 75 -4.09 -0.35 -12.06
CA ASN A 75 -5.23 0.42 -12.56
C ASN A 75 -5.43 1.79 -11.92
N PHE A 76 -4.40 2.36 -11.28
CA PHE A 76 -4.42 3.70 -10.71
C PHE A 76 -3.58 4.68 -11.51
N LYS A 77 -4.00 5.96 -11.52
CA LYS A 77 -3.10 7.06 -11.89
C LYS A 77 -2.24 7.40 -10.67
N LEU A 78 -0.93 7.21 -10.80
CA LEU A 78 0.02 7.71 -9.80
C LEU A 78 0.01 9.24 -9.79
N PRO A 79 0.35 9.88 -8.66
CA PRO A 79 0.63 11.32 -8.65
C PRO A 79 1.77 11.64 -9.62
N TYR A 80 1.73 12.83 -10.22
CA TYR A 80 2.67 13.26 -11.28
C TYR A 80 4.14 13.22 -10.85
N SER A 81 4.41 13.39 -9.56
CA SER A 81 5.67 13.10 -8.94
C SER A 81 5.43 12.63 -7.52
N ILE A 82 6.28 11.72 -7.04
CA ILE A 82 6.42 11.44 -5.62
C ILE A 82 7.76 12.05 -5.24
N LYS A 83 7.79 12.98 -4.29
CA LYS A 83 9.06 13.56 -3.87
C LYS A 83 9.88 12.49 -3.14
N PRO A 84 11.15 12.25 -3.54
CA PRO A 84 12.00 11.25 -2.88
C PRO A 84 12.11 11.46 -1.38
N ASP A 85 12.14 12.72 -0.94
CA ASP A 85 12.27 13.14 0.46
C ASP A 85 11.09 12.70 1.35
N ILE A 86 9.98 12.25 0.76
CA ILE A 86 8.78 11.83 1.48
C ILE A 86 8.67 10.30 1.56
N ILE A 87 9.53 9.56 0.85
CA ILE A 87 9.63 8.11 1.02
C ILE A 87 10.32 7.83 2.37
N PRO A 88 9.72 7.03 3.26
CA PRO A 88 10.35 6.68 4.53
C PRO A 88 11.74 6.09 4.30
N GLU A 89 12.74 6.57 5.04
CA GLU A 89 14.13 6.09 4.94
C GLU A 89 14.22 4.57 5.07
N GLU A 90 13.39 3.98 5.94
CA GLU A 90 13.28 2.53 6.12
C GLU A 90 12.83 1.81 4.83
N ALA A 91 11.89 2.39 4.08
CA ALA A 91 11.45 1.82 2.81
C ALA A 91 12.56 1.88 1.75
N SER A 92 13.31 2.99 1.71
CA SER A 92 14.47 3.17 0.83
C SER A 92 15.59 2.19 1.17
N SER A 93 15.94 2.05 2.46
CA SER A 93 16.97 1.11 2.96
C SER A 93 16.64 -0.35 2.61
N ARG A 94 15.35 -0.71 2.62
CA ARG A 94 14.88 -2.07 2.37
C ARG A 94 14.65 -2.40 0.89
N ASN A 95 14.96 -1.49 -0.04
CA ASN A 95 14.73 -1.65 -1.48
C ASN A 95 13.30 -2.13 -1.81
N ILE A 96 12.30 -1.57 -1.12
CA ILE A 96 10.90 -1.94 -1.34
C ILE A 96 10.54 -1.68 -2.81
N LYS A 97 10.07 -2.71 -3.53
CA LYS A 97 9.64 -2.55 -4.92
C LYS A 97 8.35 -1.74 -4.98
N GLY A 98 8.41 -0.58 -5.63
CA GLY A 98 7.29 0.33 -5.87
C GLY A 98 6.40 -0.10 -7.05
N PRO A 99 5.32 0.67 -7.32
CA PRO A 99 4.30 0.30 -8.29
C PRO A 99 4.89 0.18 -9.70
N VAL A 100 4.79 -1.02 -10.27
CA VAL A 100 5.10 -1.30 -11.68
C VAL A 100 3.80 -1.12 -12.47
N LEU A 101 3.77 -0.10 -13.33
CA LEU A 101 2.69 0.13 -14.27
C LEU A 101 2.77 -0.96 -15.37
N TYR A 102 1.68 -1.71 -15.54
CA TYR A 102 1.42 -2.52 -16.74
C TYR A 102 0.16 -1.96 -17.41
#